data_AF-A0A351Z412-F1
#
_entry.id   AF-A0A351Z412-F1
#
_cell.length_a   1.000
_cell.length_b   1.000
_cell.length_c   1.000
_cell.angle_alpha   90.00
_cell.angle_beta   90.00
_cell.angle_gamma   90.00
#
_symmetry.space_group_name_H-M   'P 1'
#
loop_
_entity.id
_entity.type
_entity.pdbx_description
1 polymer ?
#
loop_
_entity_poly.entity_id
_entity_poly.type
_entity_poly.pdbx_seq_one_letter_code
_entity_poly.pdbx_strand_id
1 'polypeptide(L)'
;MWSEIRMALLFPLAALLCSGCLAQHQASPGESMKSAGAAERRACVANLSVEGSYWAGHTVKSFGEHPNSSQSETLAYLLSKISSIGYLIDSSDREAGLIRASYPLTFGKGGTTSLNAVVSRSQTGVRVDLTFRTDGMATFSIDEVQKEFCSILEGVPEKEIIKPAEPRVSEAPIVGEKPVVVEKPVVVEKPEPLIVQTLKSPSPKSLVVTRKANLRGKASIKSKVIGRLKKGEKLDILGRSGDWFQVKSASGLTGWIFKTLVRTIN
;
A
#
# COMPACT_ATOMS: atom_id res chain seq x y z
N MET A 1 51.21 35.99 -22.17
CA MET A 1 52.61 36.28 -21.81
C MET A 1 52.62 36.54 -20.30
N TRP A 2 53.56 35.92 -19.56
CA TRP A 2 53.74 35.83 -18.09
C TRP A 2 53.32 34.43 -17.56
N SER A 3 54.13 33.39 -17.79
CA SER A 3 55.31 32.89 -17.00
C SER A 3 54.86 32.11 -15.75
N GLU A 4 54.66 30.79 -15.82
CA GLU A 4 55.67 29.73 -15.61
C GLU A 4 56.62 30.01 -14.44
N ILE A 5 56.36 29.37 -13.28
CA ILE A 5 57.36 29.11 -12.26
C ILE A 5 57.35 27.60 -12.00
N ARG A 6 58.32 26.93 -12.61
CA ARG A 6 58.82 25.62 -12.20
C ARG A 6 59.68 25.82 -10.96
N MET A 7 59.44 25.04 -9.90
CA MET A 7 60.48 24.81 -8.90
C MET A 7 60.38 23.37 -8.39
N ALA A 8 61.17 22.51 -9.03
CA ALA A 8 61.56 21.23 -8.51
C ALA A 8 62.67 21.44 -7.48
N LEU A 9 62.47 20.97 -6.25
CA LEU A 9 63.57 20.63 -5.34
C LEU A 9 63.23 19.33 -4.61
N LEU A 10 63.92 18.28 -5.07
CA LEU A 10 64.23 17.05 -4.34
C LEU A 10 65.05 17.38 -3.09
N PHE A 11 64.83 16.65 -1.98
CA PHE A 11 65.83 16.10 -1.04
C PHE A 11 65.10 15.39 0.15
N PRO A 12 65.74 14.49 0.93
CA PRO A 12 65.50 13.05 0.87
C PRO A 12 64.95 12.42 2.18
N LEU A 13 64.76 11.09 2.12
CA LEU A 13 64.59 10.08 3.17
C LEU A 13 64.71 10.53 4.65
N ALA A 14 63.66 10.24 5.41
CA ALA A 14 63.80 9.79 6.80
C ALA A 14 62.81 8.64 7.05
N ALA A 15 63.35 7.42 7.11
CA ALA A 15 62.67 6.25 7.61
C ALA A 15 62.52 6.37 9.13
N LEU A 16 61.29 6.29 9.62
CA LEU A 16 61.00 6.11 11.04
C LEU A 16 60.05 4.93 11.18
N LEU A 17 60.66 3.81 11.56
CA LEU A 17 60.03 2.57 11.98
C LEU A 17 59.24 2.85 13.27
N CYS A 18 57.92 2.89 13.19
CA CYS A 18 57.07 2.62 14.36
C CYS A 18 56.74 1.14 14.39
N SER A 19 57.57 0.39 15.12
CA SER A 19 57.20 -0.87 15.74
C SER A 19 56.08 -0.61 16.74
N GLY A 20 54.90 -1.18 16.51
CA GLY A 20 53.78 -1.09 17.43
C GLY A 20 52.69 -2.07 17.04
N CYS A 21 52.70 -3.24 17.69
CA CYS A 21 51.70 -4.29 17.58
C CYS A 21 50.27 -3.77 17.78
N LEU A 22 49.37 -4.16 16.89
CA LEU A 22 47.99 -4.45 17.28
C LEU A 22 47.55 -5.72 16.57
N ALA A 23 47.40 -6.74 17.41
CA ALA A 23 46.88 -8.04 17.08
C ALA A 23 45.45 -7.92 16.52
N GLN A 24 45.21 -8.76 15.52
CA GLN A 24 43.99 -9.53 15.30
C GLN A 24 42.65 -8.79 15.46
N HIS A 25 41.90 -8.71 14.37
CA HIS A 25 40.70 -9.53 14.28
C HIS A 25 40.38 -9.88 12.83
N GLN A 26 40.61 -11.15 12.52
CA GLN A 26 39.97 -11.86 11.42
C GLN A 26 38.46 -11.87 11.71
N ALA A 27 37.66 -11.28 10.83
CA ALA A 27 36.23 -11.59 10.80
C ALA A 27 36.08 -12.93 10.06
N SER A 28 36.17 -14.03 10.81
CA SER A 28 35.78 -15.35 10.33
C SER A 28 34.24 -15.44 10.31
N PRO A 29 33.64 -16.18 9.36
CA PRO A 29 32.20 -16.38 9.31
C PRO A 29 31.77 -17.49 10.29
N GLY A 30 30.69 -17.24 11.01
CA GLY A 30 29.91 -18.27 11.69
C GLY A 30 29.98 -18.25 13.21
N GLU A 31 29.01 -17.57 13.82
CA GLU A 31 28.46 -18.03 15.10
C GLU A 31 26.99 -18.39 14.91
N SER A 32 26.75 -19.68 15.01
CA SER A 32 25.44 -20.28 15.18
C SER A 32 25.01 -20.07 16.63
N MET A 33 24.05 -19.17 16.86
CA MET A 33 23.15 -19.27 18.01
C MET A 33 21.78 -19.72 17.51
N LYS A 34 21.41 -20.93 17.93
CA LYS A 34 20.13 -21.57 17.68
C LYS A 34 19.04 -21.00 18.58
N SER A 35 17.84 -21.00 18.01
CA SER A 35 16.51 -21.26 18.61
C SER A 35 15.54 -20.08 18.76
N ALA A 36 14.29 -20.35 18.34
CA ALA A 36 13.07 -19.50 18.27
C ALA A 36 13.02 -18.50 17.09
N GLY A 37 12.05 -18.43 16.18
CA GLY A 37 10.74 -19.06 16.03
C GLY A 37 9.89 -18.23 15.04
N ALA A 38 9.26 -18.88 14.06
CA ALA A 38 8.04 -18.51 13.32
C ALA A 38 8.00 -17.44 12.18
N ALA A 39 9.07 -16.73 11.82
CA ALA A 39 9.03 -15.82 10.66
C ALA A 39 10.36 -15.81 9.90
N GLU A 40 10.52 -16.74 8.97
CA GLU A 40 11.57 -16.69 7.97
C GLU A 40 11.42 -15.40 7.15
N ARG A 41 12.25 -14.39 7.47
CA ARG A 41 12.51 -13.13 6.73
C ARG A 41 11.34 -12.67 5.83
N ARG A 42 10.42 -11.89 6.41
CA ARG A 42 9.29 -11.22 5.72
C ARG A 42 9.69 -10.77 4.31
N ALA A 43 8.98 -11.23 3.28
CA ALA A 43 9.26 -10.89 1.87
C ALA A 43 9.42 -9.37 1.64
N CYS A 44 8.67 -8.56 2.39
CA CYS A 44 8.77 -7.09 2.37
C CYS A 44 10.16 -6.54 2.75
N VAL A 45 10.87 -7.19 3.70
CA VAL A 45 12.21 -6.77 4.15
C VAL A 45 13.27 -7.33 3.23
N ALA A 46 13.10 -8.56 2.76
CA ALA A 46 14.04 -9.21 1.84
C ALA A 46 14.15 -8.45 0.49
N ASN A 47 13.04 -7.83 0.06
CA ASN A 47 12.94 -7.16 -1.23
C ASN A 47 12.98 -5.62 -1.14
N LEU A 48 13.36 -5.07 0.02
CA LEU A 48 13.43 -3.62 0.20
C LEU A 48 14.62 -3.03 -0.56
N SER A 49 14.37 -2.00 -1.37
CA SER A 49 15.40 -1.18 -2.01
C SER A 49 15.18 0.28 -1.66
N VAL A 50 16.26 0.99 -1.34
CA VAL A 50 16.24 2.43 -1.05
C VAL A 50 17.25 3.12 -1.95
N GLU A 51 16.76 4.09 -2.72
CA GLU A 51 17.55 4.90 -3.65
C GLU A 51 17.36 6.39 -3.32
N GLY A 52 18.32 7.22 -3.70
CA GLY A 52 18.23 8.68 -3.59
C GLY A 52 19.02 9.30 -2.45
N SER A 53 18.71 10.55 -2.13
CA SER A 53 19.41 11.32 -1.09
C SER A 53 18.50 12.41 -0.53
N TYR A 54 18.88 12.97 0.61
CA TYR A 54 18.14 14.07 1.23
C TYR A 54 17.83 15.22 0.25
N TRP A 55 18.79 15.57 -0.63
CA TRP A 55 18.63 16.70 -1.55
C TRP A 55 17.77 16.38 -2.78
N ALA A 56 17.85 15.15 -3.30
CA ALA A 56 17.13 14.73 -4.50
C ALA A 56 15.78 14.06 -4.18
N GLY A 57 15.51 13.78 -2.91
CA GLY A 57 14.42 12.93 -2.47
C GLY A 57 14.83 11.46 -2.46
N HIS A 58 13.97 10.64 -1.88
CA HIS A 58 14.20 9.20 -1.77
C HIS A 58 13.15 8.42 -2.54
N THR A 59 13.55 7.24 -3.00
CA THR A 59 12.66 6.23 -3.57
C THR A 59 12.85 4.94 -2.79
N VAL A 60 11.78 4.47 -2.15
CA VAL A 60 11.74 3.20 -1.42
C VAL A 60 10.86 2.23 -2.20
N LYS A 61 11.35 1.03 -2.50
CA LYS A 61 10.63 0.00 -3.24
C LYS A 61 10.61 -1.29 -2.43
N SER A 62 9.52 -2.04 -2.52
CA SER A 62 9.44 -3.41 -2.03
C SER A 62 8.38 -4.18 -2.80
N PHE A 63 8.41 -5.50 -2.72
CA PHE A 63 7.41 -6.34 -3.36
C PHE A 63 7.14 -7.63 -2.60
N GLY A 64 5.96 -8.19 -2.83
CA GLY A 64 5.51 -9.49 -2.33
C GLY A 64 4.83 -10.31 -3.41
N GLU A 65 5.06 -11.62 -3.38
CA GLU A 65 4.33 -12.60 -4.19
C GLU A 65 3.20 -13.18 -3.35
N HIS A 66 2.00 -13.21 -3.92
CA HIS A 66 0.78 -13.67 -3.26
C HIS A 66 0.13 -14.77 -4.10
N PRO A 67 0.47 -16.05 -3.85
CA PRO A 67 -0.12 -17.17 -4.55
C PRO A 67 -1.63 -17.24 -4.28
N ASN A 68 -2.39 -17.74 -5.27
CA ASN A 68 -3.83 -17.97 -5.19
C ASN A 68 -4.70 -16.71 -4.97
N SER A 69 -4.11 -15.53 -4.95
CA SER A 69 -4.83 -14.26 -4.93
C SER A 69 -5.20 -13.81 -6.34
N SER A 70 -6.36 -13.16 -6.48
CA SER A 70 -6.78 -12.55 -7.74
C SER A 70 -6.49 -11.05 -7.78
N GLN A 71 -6.11 -10.53 -8.95
CA GLN A 71 -5.79 -9.10 -9.12
C GLN A 71 -6.92 -8.18 -8.61
N SER A 72 -8.19 -8.53 -8.89
CA SER A 72 -9.33 -7.73 -8.47
C SER A 72 -9.55 -7.70 -6.96
N GLU A 73 -9.33 -8.83 -6.27
CA GLU A 73 -9.49 -8.94 -4.82
C GLU A 73 -8.33 -8.24 -4.11
N THR A 74 -7.09 -8.48 -4.57
CA THR A 74 -5.90 -7.80 -4.06
C THR A 74 -6.00 -6.29 -4.23
N LEU A 75 -6.43 -5.79 -5.39
CA LEU A 75 -6.59 -4.36 -5.61
C LEU A 75 -7.65 -3.74 -4.69
N ALA A 76 -8.77 -4.44 -4.45
CA ALA A 76 -9.81 -3.98 -3.53
C ALA A 76 -9.29 -3.93 -2.08
N TYR A 77 -8.53 -4.95 -1.67
CA TYR A 77 -7.85 -4.98 -0.39
C TYR A 77 -6.89 -3.79 -0.24
N LEU A 78 -6.00 -3.59 -1.21
CA LEU A 78 -5.01 -2.52 -1.18
C LEU A 78 -5.65 -1.14 -1.11
N LEU A 79 -6.74 -0.89 -1.85
CA LEU A 79 -7.49 0.36 -1.76
C LEU A 79 -7.98 0.65 -0.33
N SER A 80 -8.53 -0.37 0.34
CA SER A 80 -8.99 -0.24 1.72
C SER A 80 -7.82 -0.06 2.68
N LYS A 81 -6.76 -0.85 2.53
CA LYS A 81 -5.61 -0.87 3.44
C LYS A 81 -4.81 0.43 3.36
N ILE A 82 -4.46 0.88 2.15
CA ILE A 82 -3.73 2.13 1.90
C ILE A 82 -4.51 3.33 2.46
N SER A 83 -5.82 3.39 2.20
CA SER A 83 -6.69 4.44 2.76
C SER A 83 -6.75 4.38 4.30
N SER A 84 -6.80 3.17 4.89
CA SER A 84 -6.82 3.00 6.35
C SER A 84 -5.53 3.46 7.06
N ILE A 85 -4.39 3.46 6.35
CA ILE A 85 -3.10 3.95 6.87
C ILE A 85 -3.04 5.50 6.81
N GLY A 86 -3.98 6.14 6.11
CA GLY A 86 -4.10 7.60 6.03
C GLY A 86 -3.59 8.21 4.72
N TYR A 87 -3.20 7.39 3.75
CA TYR A 87 -2.89 7.86 2.40
C TYR A 87 -4.17 8.31 1.69
N LEU A 88 -4.07 9.43 0.98
CA LEU A 88 -5.11 9.90 0.09
C LEU A 88 -4.97 9.16 -1.25
N ILE A 89 -5.98 8.39 -1.64
CA ILE A 89 -5.98 7.76 -2.97
C ILE A 89 -6.06 8.87 -4.03
N ASP A 90 -5.03 8.93 -4.87
CA ASP A 90 -4.93 9.85 -5.99
C ASP A 90 -5.52 9.25 -7.26
N SER A 91 -5.38 7.95 -7.50
CA SER A 91 -6.07 7.25 -8.59
C SER A 91 -6.06 5.74 -8.43
N SER A 92 -7.00 5.05 -9.06
CA SER A 92 -6.92 3.58 -9.22
C SER A 92 -7.39 3.11 -10.58
N ASP A 93 -6.69 2.12 -11.12
CA ASP A 93 -7.01 1.46 -12.38
C ASP A 93 -7.10 -0.05 -12.15
N ARG A 94 -8.29 -0.61 -12.36
CA ARG A 94 -8.54 -2.04 -12.17
C ARG A 94 -7.92 -2.90 -13.26
N GLU A 95 -7.87 -2.40 -14.50
CA GLU A 95 -7.35 -3.14 -15.64
C GLU A 95 -5.83 -3.15 -15.60
N ALA A 96 -5.21 -2.00 -15.31
CA ALA A 96 -3.76 -1.89 -15.16
C ALA A 96 -3.23 -2.37 -13.79
N GLY A 97 -4.11 -2.65 -12.82
CA GLY A 97 -3.73 -3.09 -11.47
C GLY A 97 -2.98 -2.01 -10.67
N LEU A 98 -3.20 -0.73 -10.98
CA LEU A 98 -2.43 0.38 -10.41
C LEU A 98 -3.25 1.15 -9.36
N ILE A 99 -2.62 1.50 -8.25
CA ILE A 99 -3.09 2.49 -7.28
C ILE A 99 -2.00 3.55 -7.15
N ARG A 100 -2.40 4.83 -7.23
CA ARG A 100 -1.56 5.96 -6.86
C ARG A 100 -2.18 6.63 -5.66
N ALA A 101 -1.38 6.96 -4.67
CA ALA A 101 -1.81 7.64 -3.47
C ALA A 101 -0.74 8.61 -3.00
N SER A 102 -1.12 9.57 -2.17
CA SER A 102 -0.21 10.57 -1.61
C SER A 102 -0.45 10.74 -0.12
N TYR A 103 0.62 10.98 0.63
CA TYR A 103 0.53 11.36 2.05
C TYR A 103 0.94 12.82 2.20
N PRO A 104 0.06 13.69 2.75
CA PRO A 104 0.38 15.10 2.93
C PRO A 104 1.38 15.26 4.07
N LEU A 105 2.61 15.67 3.76
CA LEU A 105 3.59 16.03 4.78
C LEU A 105 3.25 17.42 5.33
N THR A 106 2.93 17.50 6.62
CA THR A 106 2.50 18.73 7.29
C THR A 106 3.66 19.57 7.83
N PHE A 107 4.90 19.06 7.77
CA PHE A 107 6.08 19.72 8.34
C PHE A 107 7.03 20.26 7.26
N GLY A 108 7.46 21.52 7.40
CA GLY A 108 8.46 22.16 6.52
C GLY A 108 7.88 22.86 5.28
N LYS A 109 8.67 22.98 4.21
CA LYS A 109 8.34 23.68 2.94
C LYS A 109 7.24 23.01 2.09
N GLY A 110 6.49 22.06 2.65
CA GLY A 110 5.49 21.28 1.91
C GLY A 110 6.17 20.37 0.89
N GLY A 111 6.57 19.17 1.33
CA GLY A 111 6.97 18.10 0.43
C GLY A 111 5.77 17.26 0.03
N THR A 112 5.75 16.73 -1.18
CA THR A 112 4.76 15.73 -1.58
C THR A 112 5.36 14.33 -1.46
N THR A 113 4.54 13.37 -1.08
CA THR A 113 4.90 11.95 -1.16
C THR A 113 3.96 11.27 -2.13
N SER A 114 4.48 10.26 -2.82
CA SER A 114 3.67 9.41 -3.67
C SER A 114 3.94 7.95 -3.34
N LEU A 115 2.86 7.19 -3.19
CA LEU A 115 2.84 5.75 -3.09
C LEU A 115 2.19 5.21 -4.36
N ASN A 116 2.93 4.41 -5.11
CA ASN A 116 2.42 3.63 -6.23
C ASN A 116 2.39 2.16 -5.81
N ALA A 117 1.22 1.53 -5.92
CA ALA A 117 1.05 0.09 -5.77
C ALA A 117 0.63 -0.52 -7.10
N VAL A 118 1.35 -1.52 -7.57
CA VAL A 118 1.08 -2.23 -8.83
C VAL A 118 0.81 -3.70 -8.52
N VAL A 119 -0.34 -4.19 -8.95
CA VAL A 119 -0.73 -5.59 -8.88
C VAL A 119 -0.59 -6.19 -10.27
N SER A 120 0.41 -7.04 -10.45
CA SER A 120 0.67 -7.74 -11.70
C SER A 120 0.41 -9.24 -11.56
N ARG A 121 0.12 -9.93 -12.66
CA ARG A 121 -0.08 -11.38 -12.66
C ARG A 121 1.26 -12.08 -12.46
N SER A 122 1.32 -13.01 -11.52
CA SER A 122 2.45 -13.92 -11.28
C SER A 122 2.08 -15.35 -11.73
N GLN A 123 3.04 -16.29 -11.71
CA GLN A 123 2.81 -17.67 -12.16
C GLN A 123 1.74 -18.40 -11.33
N THR A 124 1.70 -18.14 -10.02
CA THR A 124 0.83 -18.83 -9.06
C THR A 124 -0.25 -17.92 -8.46
N GLY A 125 -0.32 -16.66 -8.89
CA GLY A 125 -1.24 -15.67 -8.30
C GLY A 125 -0.93 -14.26 -8.80
N VAL A 126 -0.63 -13.36 -7.86
CA VAL A 126 -0.27 -11.98 -8.18
C VAL A 126 0.98 -11.54 -7.45
N ARG A 127 1.67 -10.58 -8.06
CA ARG A 127 2.78 -9.86 -7.47
C ARG A 127 2.32 -8.45 -7.16
N VAL A 128 2.62 -7.98 -5.96
CA VAL A 128 2.35 -6.61 -5.52
C VAL A 128 3.67 -5.87 -5.39
N ASP A 129 3.89 -4.87 -6.23
CA ASP A 129 5.05 -3.97 -6.17
C ASP A 129 4.61 -2.64 -5.54
N LEU A 130 5.32 -2.19 -4.50
CA LEU A 130 5.13 -0.92 -3.83
C LEU A 130 6.31 0.00 -4.12
N THR A 131 6.04 1.25 -4.45
CA THR A 131 7.05 2.30 -4.65
C THR A 131 6.61 3.57 -3.97
N PHE A 132 7.36 3.99 -2.96
CA PHE A 132 7.18 5.24 -2.24
C PHE A 132 8.26 6.23 -2.67
N ARG A 133 7.87 7.46 -3.00
CA ARG A 133 8.79 8.53 -3.39
C ARG A 133 8.51 9.78 -2.59
N THR A 134 9.58 10.46 -2.21
CA THR A 134 9.55 11.77 -1.58
C THR A 134 10.30 12.80 -2.42
N ASP A 135 9.87 14.05 -2.32
CA ASP A 135 10.64 15.17 -2.86
C ASP A 135 11.90 15.43 -2.03
N GLY A 136 12.84 16.19 -2.60
CA GLY A 136 14.02 16.66 -1.89
C GLY A 136 13.67 17.49 -0.66
N MET A 137 14.51 17.39 0.37
CA MET A 137 14.38 18.04 1.68
C MET A 137 13.19 17.55 2.53
N ALA A 138 12.43 16.55 2.07
CA ALA A 138 11.40 15.90 2.88
C ALA A 138 12.03 15.06 3.99
N THR A 139 11.55 15.24 5.22
CA THR A 139 11.94 14.42 6.38
C THR A 139 10.95 13.27 6.53
N PHE A 140 11.44 12.03 6.43
CA PHE A 140 10.65 10.82 6.70
C PHE A 140 11.58 9.72 7.25
N SER A 141 11.01 8.74 7.95
CA SER A 141 11.77 7.58 8.41
C SER A 141 11.64 6.42 7.43
N ILE A 142 12.78 5.89 6.96
CA ILE A 142 12.81 4.68 6.12
C ILE A 142 12.19 3.50 6.88
N ASP A 143 12.42 3.41 8.20
CA ASP A 143 11.88 2.34 9.04
C ASP A 143 10.35 2.37 9.14
N GLU A 144 9.74 3.57 9.14
CA GLU A 144 8.29 3.74 9.13
C GLU A 144 7.70 3.27 7.80
N VAL A 145 8.30 3.71 6.68
CA VAL A 145 7.89 3.27 5.33
C VAL A 145 8.04 1.76 5.17
N GLN A 146 9.11 1.18 5.70
CA GLN A 146 9.31 -0.27 5.69
C GLN A 146 8.22 -1.01 6.48
N LYS A 147 7.86 -0.53 7.68
CA LYS A 147 6.77 -1.11 8.47
C LYS A 147 5.43 -1.02 7.75
N GLU A 148 5.14 0.10 7.09
CA GLU A 148 3.95 0.27 6.27
C GLU A 148 3.90 -0.73 5.12
N PHE A 149 5.00 -0.86 4.36
CA PHE A 149 5.11 -1.81 3.25
C PHE A 149 4.87 -3.24 3.72
N CYS A 150 5.48 -3.63 4.84
CA CYS A 150 5.23 -4.95 5.42
C CYS A 150 3.76 -5.13 5.82
N SER A 151 3.14 -4.14 6.48
CA SER A 151 1.73 -4.23 6.86
C SER A 151 0.78 -4.33 5.66
N ILE A 152 1.13 -3.69 4.54
CA ILE A 152 0.35 -3.76 3.30
C ILE A 152 0.50 -5.12 2.62
N LEU A 153 1.74 -5.59 2.45
CA LEU A 153 2.02 -6.84 1.73
C LEU A 153 1.53 -8.06 2.53
N GLU A 154 1.76 -8.11 3.83
CA GLU A 154 1.40 -9.28 4.66
C GLU A 154 -0.10 -9.50 4.82
N GLY A 155 -0.92 -8.45 4.65
CA GLY A 155 -2.36 -8.58 4.82
C GLY A 155 -3.11 -8.90 3.52
N VAL A 156 -2.42 -9.10 2.39
CA VAL A 156 -3.07 -9.50 1.14
C VAL A 156 -3.70 -10.88 1.30
N PRO A 157 -5.02 -11.03 1.07
CA PRO A 157 -5.68 -12.31 1.27
C PRO A 157 -5.24 -13.33 0.21
N GLU A 158 -4.62 -14.41 0.66
CA GLU A 158 -4.30 -15.59 -0.14
C GLU A 158 -5.43 -16.61 0.04
N LYS A 159 -6.03 -17.09 -1.06
CA LYS A 159 -7.01 -18.18 -0.95
C LYS A 159 -6.24 -19.47 -0.66
N GLU A 160 -6.45 -20.04 0.51
CA GLU A 160 -5.98 -21.41 0.76
C GLU A 160 -6.60 -22.33 -0.29
N ILE A 161 -5.76 -22.96 -1.11
CA ILE A 161 -6.17 -24.13 -1.88
C ILE A 161 -6.44 -25.20 -0.81
N ILE A 162 -7.71 -25.40 -0.47
CA ILE A 162 -8.13 -26.60 0.24
C ILE A 162 -7.66 -27.76 -0.62
N LYS A 163 -6.56 -28.41 -0.22
CA LYS A 163 -6.15 -29.68 -0.84
C LYS A 163 -7.39 -30.58 -0.76
N PRO A 164 -7.90 -31.12 -1.87
CA PRO A 164 -8.99 -32.08 -1.81
C PRO A 164 -8.60 -33.12 -0.78
N ALA A 165 -9.39 -33.26 0.28
CA ALA A 165 -9.21 -34.33 1.24
C ALA A 165 -9.14 -35.61 0.43
N GLU A 166 -8.02 -36.33 0.54
CA GLU A 166 -7.84 -37.62 -0.11
C GLU A 166 -9.10 -38.46 0.16
N PRO A 167 -9.75 -39.02 -0.89
CA PRO A 167 -10.96 -39.78 -0.69
C PRO A 167 -10.60 -41.01 0.15
N ARG A 168 -11.00 -41.02 1.43
CA ARG A 168 -11.01 -42.24 2.23
C ARG A 168 -11.97 -43.21 1.56
N VAL A 169 -11.41 -44.22 0.92
CA VAL A 169 -12.10 -45.44 0.52
C VAL A 169 -12.42 -46.26 1.78
N SER A 170 -13.61 -46.87 1.76
CA SER A 170 -14.15 -47.88 2.69
C SER A 170 -14.64 -47.35 4.06
N GLU A 171 -15.83 -47.69 4.58
CA GLU A 171 -16.75 -48.81 4.30
C GLU A 171 -18.16 -48.39 4.79
N ALA A 172 -19.22 -48.76 4.05
CA ALA A 172 -20.59 -48.73 4.58
C ALA A 172 -20.84 -49.99 5.45
N PRO A 173 -21.73 -49.91 6.46
CA PRO A 173 -23.05 -50.49 6.22
C PRO A 173 -24.24 -49.73 6.86
N ILE A 174 -25.29 -49.63 6.04
CA ILE A 174 -26.74 -49.76 6.27
C ILE A 174 -27.22 -49.94 7.72
N VAL A 175 -28.09 -49.03 8.19
CA VAL A 175 -29.39 -49.16 8.92
C VAL A 175 -29.74 -47.70 9.28
N GLY A 176 -30.82 -47.04 8.88
CA GLY A 176 -32.19 -47.52 8.75
C GLY A 176 -33.05 -46.86 9.82
N GLU A 177 -33.20 -45.52 9.83
CA GLU A 177 -34.37 -44.88 10.43
C GLU A 177 -34.57 -43.42 9.99
N LYS A 178 -35.79 -43.14 9.52
CA LYS A 178 -36.43 -41.82 9.35
C LYS A 178 -37.80 -42.00 10.07
N PRO A 179 -38.42 -41.02 10.75
CA PRO A 179 -38.47 -39.62 10.30
C PRO A 179 -38.51 -38.47 11.33
N VAL A 180 -38.05 -37.32 10.84
CA VAL A 180 -38.64 -35.96 10.96
C VAL A 180 -38.99 -35.43 12.37
N VAL A 181 -38.27 -34.40 12.82
CA VAL A 181 -38.90 -33.21 13.43
C VAL A 181 -38.23 -31.94 12.89
N VAL A 182 -39.08 -31.06 12.38
CA VAL A 182 -38.79 -29.73 11.87
C VAL A 182 -38.62 -28.79 13.06
N GLU A 183 -37.52 -28.03 13.11
CA GLU A 183 -37.53 -26.69 13.72
C GLU A 183 -36.60 -25.76 12.94
N LYS A 184 -37.21 -24.75 12.31
CA LYS A 184 -36.55 -23.53 11.81
C LYS A 184 -36.36 -22.57 12.99
N PRO A 185 -35.61 -21.46 12.83
CA PRO A 185 -34.20 -21.33 12.49
C PRO A 185 -33.47 -20.56 13.63
N VAL A 186 -32.26 -20.98 14.01
CA VAL A 186 -31.46 -20.20 14.96
C VAL A 186 -30.87 -18.98 14.25
N VAL A 187 -31.16 -17.83 14.84
CA VAL A 187 -30.86 -16.47 14.43
C VAL A 187 -29.36 -16.26 14.22
N VAL A 188 -29.01 -15.71 13.05
CA VAL A 188 -27.69 -15.18 12.74
C VAL A 188 -27.44 -13.98 13.64
N GLU A 189 -26.62 -14.15 14.67
CA GLU A 189 -26.17 -13.04 15.50
C GLU A 189 -25.05 -12.29 14.77
N LYS A 190 -25.42 -11.11 14.30
CA LYS A 190 -24.57 -10.07 13.69
C LYS A 190 -23.52 -9.62 14.72
N PRO A 191 -22.21 -9.77 14.50
CA PRO A 191 -21.24 -9.11 15.37
C PRO A 191 -21.29 -7.61 15.11
N GLU A 192 -21.63 -6.86 16.17
CA GLU A 192 -21.57 -5.40 16.21
C GLU A 192 -20.13 -4.87 16.08
N PRO A 193 -19.95 -3.66 15.52
CA PRO A 193 -18.65 -3.11 15.18
C PRO A 193 -17.90 -2.59 16.41
N LEU A 194 -16.63 -2.97 16.53
CA LEU A 194 -15.69 -2.37 17.48
C LEU A 194 -15.43 -0.91 17.08
N ILE A 195 -15.59 -0.03 18.08
CA ILE A 195 -15.48 1.42 18.03
C ILE A 195 -14.05 1.82 17.61
N VAL A 196 -13.89 2.39 16.41
CA VAL A 196 -12.66 3.09 16.01
C VAL A 196 -12.89 4.59 16.20
N GLN A 197 -12.32 5.13 17.28
CA GLN A 197 -12.34 6.57 17.53
C GLN A 197 -11.57 7.29 16.41
N THR A 198 -12.29 8.12 15.67
CA THR A 198 -11.81 8.86 14.51
C THR A 198 -11.04 10.11 14.96
N LEU A 199 -9.73 10.17 14.71
CA LEU A 199 -8.99 11.43 14.71
C LEU A 199 -9.37 12.22 13.45
N LYS A 200 -10.21 13.23 13.64
CA LYS A 200 -10.81 14.06 12.59
C LYS A 200 -9.83 15.15 12.14
N SER A 201 -9.04 14.87 11.11
CA SER A 201 -8.33 15.91 10.36
C SER A 201 -9.30 16.64 9.40
N PRO A 202 -9.27 17.98 9.28
CA PRO A 202 -10.24 18.73 8.48
C PRO A 202 -9.87 18.71 6.99
N SER A 203 -10.13 17.60 6.30
CA SER A 203 -10.30 17.60 4.86
C SER A 203 -11.64 18.27 4.50
N PRO A 204 -11.76 18.97 3.35
CA PRO A 204 -13.04 19.53 2.91
C PRO A 204 -14.11 18.45 2.93
N LYS A 205 -15.13 18.64 3.77
CA LYS A 205 -16.08 17.57 4.12
C LYS A 205 -17.10 17.34 3.01
N SER A 206 -17.37 18.36 2.21
CA SER A 206 -18.48 18.32 1.27
C SER A 206 -18.20 19.02 -0.06
N LEU A 207 -18.87 18.55 -1.10
CA LEU A 207 -18.93 19.16 -2.42
C LEU A 207 -20.35 19.60 -2.72
N VAL A 208 -20.49 20.61 -3.57
CA VAL A 208 -21.77 21.01 -4.16
C VAL A 208 -21.72 20.81 -5.67
N VAL A 209 -22.74 20.14 -6.19
CA VAL A 209 -22.93 19.95 -7.63
C VAL A 209 -23.24 21.28 -8.30
N THR A 210 -22.43 21.68 -9.28
CA THR A 210 -22.55 23.01 -9.94
C THR A 210 -23.58 23.02 -11.08
N ARG A 211 -23.82 21.86 -11.69
CA ARG A 211 -24.77 21.62 -12.79
C ARG A 211 -25.22 20.17 -12.79
N LYS A 212 -26.26 19.81 -13.56
CA LYS A 212 -26.70 18.40 -13.68
C LYS A 212 -25.50 17.50 -13.98
N ALA A 213 -25.29 16.50 -13.13
CA ALA A 213 -24.11 15.65 -13.17
C ALA A 213 -24.49 14.18 -13.14
N ASN A 214 -23.72 13.36 -13.83
CA ASN A 214 -23.87 11.91 -13.78
C ASN A 214 -22.98 11.35 -12.68
N LEU A 215 -23.56 10.55 -11.80
CA LEU A 215 -22.84 9.72 -10.87
C LEU A 215 -22.51 8.40 -11.56
N ARG A 216 -21.22 8.04 -11.62
CA ARG A 216 -20.74 6.86 -12.35
C ARG A 216 -20.22 5.79 -11.41
N GLY A 217 -20.28 4.53 -11.85
CA GLY A 217 -19.78 3.40 -11.06
C GLY A 217 -18.24 3.38 -10.90
N LYS A 218 -17.49 4.00 -11.82
CA LYS A 218 -16.03 4.12 -11.79
C LYS A 218 -15.60 5.55 -12.15
N ALA A 219 -14.36 5.90 -11.80
CA ALA A 219 -13.68 7.16 -12.15
C ALA A 219 -13.29 7.24 -13.64
N SER A 220 -14.27 7.07 -14.54
CA SER A 220 -14.05 7.07 -15.99
C SER A 220 -15.29 7.55 -16.73
N ILE A 221 -15.08 8.33 -17.79
CA ILE A 221 -16.15 8.80 -18.67
C ILE A 221 -16.86 7.66 -19.41
N LYS A 222 -16.21 6.50 -19.58
CA LYS A 222 -16.75 5.30 -20.22
C LYS A 222 -17.58 4.42 -19.27
N SER A 223 -17.51 4.68 -17.96
CA SER A 223 -18.23 3.89 -16.97
C SER A 223 -19.75 4.08 -17.04
N LYS A 224 -20.51 3.03 -16.71
CA LYS A 224 -21.97 3.10 -16.54
C LYS A 224 -22.35 4.22 -15.56
N VAL A 225 -23.39 4.97 -15.93
CA VAL A 225 -24.04 5.96 -15.06
C VAL A 225 -24.97 5.21 -14.12
N ILE A 226 -24.74 5.35 -12.82
CA ILE A 226 -25.51 4.69 -11.75
C ILE A 226 -26.51 5.65 -11.08
N GLY A 227 -26.39 6.95 -11.34
CA GLY A 227 -27.30 7.96 -10.82
C GLY A 227 -27.13 9.30 -11.51
N ARG A 228 -28.08 10.20 -11.27
CA ARG A 228 -28.04 11.59 -11.75
C ARG A 228 -28.26 12.53 -10.58
N LEU A 229 -27.39 13.51 -10.45
CA LEU A 229 -27.37 14.49 -9.37
C LEU A 229 -27.84 15.85 -9.88
N LYS A 230 -28.58 16.56 -9.03
CA LYS A 230 -29.13 17.89 -9.35
C LYS A 230 -28.13 18.99 -8.98
N LYS A 231 -28.22 20.15 -9.64
CA LYS A 231 -27.47 21.35 -9.25
C LYS A 231 -27.84 21.71 -7.80
N GLY A 232 -26.84 22.06 -7.00
CA GLY A 232 -26.99 22.44 -5.60
C GLY A 232 -26.96 21.25 -4.63
N GLU A 233 -26.94 20.02 -5.12
CA GLU A 233 -26.89 18.84 -4.27
C GLU A 233 -25.55 18.76 -3.52
N LYS A 234 -25.63 18.51 -2.21
CA LYS A 234 -24.48 18.32 -1.35
C LYS A 234 -24.05 16.87 -1.37
N LEU A 235 -22.74 16.67 -1.42
CA LEU A 235 -22.12 15.36 -1.50
C LEU A 235 -21.02 15.26 -0.46
N ASP A 236 -20.94 14.12 0.22
CA ASP A 236 -19.83 13.83 1.12
C ASP A 236 -18.68 13.22 0.34
N ILE A 237 -17.46 13.71 0.55
CA ILE A 237 -16.28 13.18 -0.12
C ILE A 237 -15.83 11.92 0.61
N LEU A 238 -15.78 10.80 -0.13
CA LEU A 238 -15.22 9.53 0.37
C LEU A 238 -13.78 9.34 -0.10
N GLY A 239 -13.40 9.94 -1.22
CA GLY A 239 -12.07 9.79 -1.82
C GLY A 239 -11.91 10.56 -3.13
N ARG A 240 -10.73 10.46 -3.75
CA ARG A 240 -10.41 11.10 -5.03
C ARG A 240 -9.74 10.08 -5.97
N SER A 241 -9.81 10.32 -7.28
CA SER A 241 -9.14 9.52 -8.31
C SER A 241 -8.95 10.35 -9.58
N GLY A 242 -7.79 10.98 -9.75
CA GLY A 242 -7.47 11.92 -10.81
C GLY A 242 -8.38 13.12 -10.72
N ASP A 243 -9.05 13.42 -11.84
CA ASP A 243 -10.10 14.44 -11.89
C ASP A 243 -11.47 13.94 -11.43
N TRP A 244 -11.53 12.88 -10.61
CA TRP A 244 -12.80 12.36 -10.07
C TRP A 244 -12.81 12.43 -8.54
N PHE A 245 -14.00 12.66 -7.99
CA PHE A 245 -14.30 12.50 -6.59
C PHE A 245 -15.17 11.26 -6.40
N GLN A 246 -14.81 10.41 -5.46
CA GLN A 246 -15.73 9.42 -4.92
C GLN A 246 -16.58 10.11 -3.86
N VAL A 247 -17.89 10.00 -4.04
CA VAL A 247 -18.85 10.77 -3.26
C VAL A 247 -20.01 9.91 -2.80
N LYS A 248 -20.59 10.29 -1.67
CA LYS A 248 -21.89 9.79 -1.20
C LYS A 248 -22.94 10.89 -1.35
N SER A 249 -24.05 10.60 -2.01
CA SER A 249 -25.18 11.53 -2.10
C SER A 249 -26.04 11.49 -0.83
N ALA A 250 -26.91 12.49 -0.67
CA ALA A 250 -27.90 12.52 0.42
C ALA A 250 -28.86 11.32 0.40
N SER A 251 -29.09 10.72 -0.78
CA SER A 251 -29.88 9.49 -0.94
C SER A 251 -29.12 8.21 -0.56
N GLY A 252 -27.85 8.32 -0.15
CA GLY A 252 -26.99 7.19 0.22
C GLY A 252 -26.28 6.51 -0.95
N LEU A 253 -26.52 6.95 -2.19
CA LEU A 253 -25.84 6.43 -3.38
C LEU A 253 -24.38 6.85 -3.40
N THR A 254 -23.49 5.87 -3.55
CA THR A 254 -22.05 6.08 -3.64
C THR A 254 -21.56 5.90 -5.06
N GLY A 255 -20.75 6.83 -5.56
CA GLY A 255 -20.18 6.74 -6.90
C GLY A 255 -19.17 7.83 -7.20
N TRP A 256 -18.84 7.98 -8.48
CA TRP A 256 -17.79 8.88 -8.97
C TRP A 256 -18.37 10.04 -9.76
N ILE A 257 -17.90 11.25 -9.44
CA ILE A 257 -18.26 12.49 -10.14
C ILE A 257 -17.00 13.24 -10.58
N PHE A 258 -17.03 13.80 -11.78
CA PHE A 258 -15.89 14.51 -12.34
C PHE A 258 -15.72 15.89 -11.67
N LYS A 259 -14.47 16.28 -11.41
CA LYS A 259 -14.07 17.46 -10.62
C LYS A 259 -14.65 18.75 -11.16
N THR A 260 -14.75 18.91 -12.48
CA THR A 260 -15.29 20.13 -13.10
C THR A 260 -16.81 20.28 -12.94
N LEU A 261 -17.51 19.26 -12.42
CA LEU A 261 -18.95 19.28 -12.17
C LEU A 261 -19.30 19.71 -10.73
N VAL A 262 -18.29 19.84 -9.86
CA VAL A 262 -18.48 20.06 -8.44
C VAL A 262 -17.59 21.20 -7.93
N ARG A 263 -18.05 21.87 -6.89
CA ARG A 263 -17.29 22.89 -6.17
C ARG A 263 -17.12 22.44 -4.72
N THR A 264 -15.93 22.64 -4.18
CA THR A 264 -15.65 22.34 -2.78
C THR A 264 -16.31 23.37 -1.87
N ILE A 265 -16.94 22.90 -0.79
CA ILE A 265 -17.46 23.75 0.29
C ILE A 265 -16.82 23.29 1.60
N ASN A 266 -16.30 24.23 2.36
CA ASN A 266 -15.76 24.00 3.71
C ASN A 266 -16.84 24.23 4.76
#